data_AF-A0A920QUW1-F1
#
_entry.id   AF-A0A920QUW1-F1
#
_cell.length_a   1.000
_cell.length_b   1.000
_cell.length_c   1.000
_cell.angle_alpha   90.00
_cell.angle_beta   90.00
_cell.angle_gamma   90.00
#
_symmetry.space_group_name_H-M   'P 1'
#
loop_
_entity.id
_entity.type
_entity.pdbx_description
1 polymer ?
#
loop_
_entity_poly.entity_id
_entity_poly.type
_entity_poly.pdbx_seq_one_letter_code
_entity_poly.pdbx_strand_id
1 'polypeptide(L)'
;MLRLGRFAVAVYEGDQLISSKTDTRYVKGRHAAGGTSQKRYSRIREGQIKLIYEKTCQAIKDQFTPHLGNIQFVLLGGEKFTLNGLVKKCPALVGLENITLSRRLNVRNPKRDTLESVAVSLKESRLYPII
;
A
#
# COMPACT_ATOMS: atom_id res chain seq x y z
N MET A 1 2.06 1.88 1.04
CA MET A 1 1.48 1.14 2.16
C MET A 1 -0.04 1.12 2.06
N LEU A 2 -0.68 -0.02 2.32
CA LEU A 2 -2.13 -0.16 2.18
C LEU A 2 -2.73 -1.10 3.23
N ARG A 3 -3.81 -0.64 3.84
CA ARG A 3 -4.73 -1.45 4.65
C ARG A 3 -6.15 -1.11 4.25
N LEU A 4 -7.09 -2.05 4.32
CA LEU A 4 -8.50 -1.71 4.07
C LEU A 4 -8.94 -0.63 5.05
N GLY A 5 -9.42 0.50 4.54
CA GLY A 5 -9.68 1.71 5.33
C GLY A 5 -8.77 2.89 5.01
N ARG A 6 -7.51 2.66 4.60
CA ARG A 6 -6.49 3.72 4.48
C ARG A 6 -5.25 3.33 3.67
N PHE A 7 -4.64 4.31 3.01
CA PHE A 7 -3.38 4.11 2.30
C PHE A 7 -2.44 5.30 2.48
N ALA A 8 -1.16 5.02 2.23
CA ALA A 8 -0.11 6.02 2.14
C ALA A 8 0.85 5.64 1.02
N VAL A 9 1.19 6.59 0.17
CA VAL A 9 2.20 6.51 -0.89
C VAL A 9 3.23 7.59 -0.60
N ALA A 10 4.51 7.26 -0.74
CA ALA A 10 5.59 8.19 -0.47
C ALA A 10 6.79 7.88 -1.37
N VAL A 11 7.52 8.93 -1.70
CA VAL A 11 8.83 8.88 -2.37
C VAL A 11 9.83 9.53 -1.45
N TYR A 12 10.97 8.85 -1.27
CA TYR A 12 12.07 9.32 -0.46
C TYR A 12 13.31 9.47 -1.32
N GLU A 13 14.12 10.47 -0.99
CA GLU A 13 15.50 10.61 -1.47
C GLU A 13 16.41 10.56 -0.25
N GLY A 14 17.19 9.48 -0.12
CA GLY A 14 17.89 9.17 1.13
C GLY A 14 16.91 9.03 2.30
N ASP A 15 17.04 9.90 3.30
CA ASP A 15 16.12 9.98 4.46
C ASP A 15 15.01 11.01 4.30
N GLN A 16 15.04 11.80 3.23
CA GLN A 16 14.13 12.91 3.04
C GLN A 16 12.85 12.45 2.34
N LEU A 17 11.70 12.76 2.94
CA LEU A 17 10.39 12.56 2.32
C LEU A 17 10.09 13.69 1.33
N ILE A 18 10.23 13.42 0.03
CA ILE A 18 10.12 14.45 -1.02
C ILE A 18 8.72 14.53 -1.64
N SER A 19 7.94 13.46 -1.58
CA SER A 19 6.59 13.41 -2.15
C SER A 19 5.74 12.40 -1.39
N SER A 20 4.47 12.70 -1.14
CA SER A 20 3.57 11.74 -0.50
C SER A 20 2.10 12.04 -0.69
N LYS A 21 1.30 10.98 -0.64
CA LYS A 21 -0.15 11.07 -0.51
C LYS A 21 -0.64 10.09 0.55
N THR A 22 -1.46 10.57 1.47
CA THR A 22 -2.24 9.72 2.38
C THR A 22 -3.72 10.01 2.19
N ASP A 23 -4.56 8.98 2.32
CA ASP A 23 -6.01 9.13 2.26
C ASP A 23 -6.69 7.93 2.95
N THR A 24 -7.97 8.08 3.27
CA THR A 24 -8.82 7.05 3.87
C THR A 24 -10.00 6.74 2.96
N ARG A 25 -10.39 5.47 2.89
CA ARG A 25 -11.62 5.06 2.22
C ARG A 25 -12.26 3.99 3.07
N TYR A 26 -13.51 4.24 3.47
CA TYR A 26 -14.24 3.30 4.28
C TYR A 26 -14.42 1.96 3.56
N VAL A 27 -13.99 0.89 4.23
CA VAL A 27 -14.23 -0.47 3.81
C VAL A 27 -14.86 -1.19 5.00
N LYS A 28 -16.10 -1.66 4.83
CA LYS A 28 -16.82 -2.35 5.90
C LYS A 28 -16.04 -3.58 6.36
N GLY A 29 -15.95 -3.77 7.67
CA GLY A 29 -15.39 -4.97 8.28
C GLY A 29 -16.13 -6.24 7.88
N ARG A 30 -15.53 -7.41 8.14
CA ARG A 30 -16.21 -8.70 7.97
C ARG A 30 -17.03 -8.96 9.24
N HIS A 31 -18.31 -8.62 9.21
CA HIS A 31 -19.28 -9.00 10.24
C HIS A 31 -20.53 -9.55 9.56
N ALA A 32 -21.00 -10.69 10.02
CA ALA A 32 -22.22 -11.33 9.54
C ALA A 32 -23.07 -11.75 10.74
N ALA A 33 -24.34 -11.35 10.74
CA ALA A 33 -25.33 -11.79 11.73
C ALA A 33 -26.19 -12.97 11.23
N GLY A 34 -25.91 -13.51 10.03
CA GLY A 34 -26.81 -14.45 9.34
C GLY A 34 -27.73 -13.76 8.32
N GLY A 35 -28.36 -14.55 7.44
CA GLY A 35 -29.52 -14.11 6.65
C GLY A 35 -29.28 -13.60 5.23
N THR A 36 -30.39 -13.27 4.55
CA THR A 36 -30.46 -12.92 3.12
C THR A 36 -29.69 -11.65 2.74
N SER A 37 -29.40 -10.78 3.71
CA SER A 37 -28.64 -9.54 3.51
C SER A 37 -27.12 -9.75 3.36
N GLN A 38 -26.60 -10.96 3.67
CA GLN A 38 -25.16 -11.25 3.60
C GLN A 38 -24.56 -11.01 2.20
N LYS A 39 -25.25 -11.47 1.14
CA LYS A 39 -24.79 -11.28 -0.24
C LYS A 39 -24.65 -9.80 -0.61
N ARG A 40 -25.62 -8.97 -0.21
CA ARG A 40 -25.58 -7.52 -0.43
C ARG A 40 -24.38 -6.89 0.27
N TYR A 41 -24.10 -7.27 1.52
CA TYR A 41 -22.96 -6.72 2.26
C TYR A 41 -21.62 -7.15 1.69
N SER A 42 -21.48 -8.39 1.20
CA SER A 42 -20.25 -8.82 0.49
C SER A 42 -20.01 -7.97 -0.76
N ARG A 43 -21.04 -7.79 -1.60
CA ARG A 43 -20.93 -7.00 -2.82
C ARG A 43 -20.57 -5.53 -2.55
N ILE A 44 -21.20 -4.91 -1.55
CA ILE A 44 -20.86 -3.54 -1.14
C ILE A 44 -19.38 -3.46 -0.70
N ARG A 45 -18.94 -4.42 0.11
CA ARG A 45 -17.56 -4.47 0.60
C ARG A 45 -16.56 -4.67 -0.53
N GLU A 46 -16.85 -5.54 -1.50
CA GLU A 46 -16.04 -5.73 -2.70
C GLU A 46 -15.92 -4.44 -3.51
N GLY A 47 -17.02 -3.71 -3.70
CA GLY A 47 -17.01 -2.38 -4.34
C GLY A 47 -16.14 -1.38 -3.58
N GLN A 48 -16.23 -1.34 -2.26
CA GLN A 48 -15.38 -0.48 -1.42
C GLN A 48 -13.90 -0.84 -1.53
N ILE A 49 -13.57 -2.14 -1.60
CA ILE A 49 -12.20 -2.61 -1.81
C ILE A 49 -11.68 -2.17 -3.19
N LYS A 50 -12.52 -2.25 -4.22
CA LYS A 50 -12.15 -1.79 -5.56
C LYS A 50 -11.82 -0.29 -5.55
N LEU A 51 -12.66 0.52 -4.92
CA LEU A 51 -12.46 1.97 -4.83
C LEU A 51 -11.17 2.34 -4.10
N ILE A 52 -10.83 1.66 -2.99
CA ILE A 52 -9.56 1.95 -2.31
C ILE A 52 -8.35 1.56 -3.18
N TYR A 53 -8.43 0.48 -3.96
CA TYR A 53 -7.36 0.12 -4.90
C TYR A 53 -7.21 1.14 -6.02
N GLU A 54 -8.31 1.59 -6.63
CA GLU A 54 -8.29 2.62 -7.67
C GLU A 54 -7.66 3.91 -7.16
N LYS A 55 -8.07 4.39 -5.96
CA LYS A 55 -7.50 5.60 -5.35
C LYS A 55 -6.03 5.43 -4.96
N THR A 56 -5.66 4.27 -4.43
CA THR A 56 -4.25 3.99 -4.11
C THR A 56 -3.40 3.96 -5.39
N CYS A 57 -3.90 3.34 -6.46
CA CYS A 57 -3.19 3.28 -7.73
C CYS A 57 -3.02 4.66 -8.37
N GLN A 58 -4.06 5.50 -8.30
CA GLN A 58 -3.95 6.88 -8.75
C GLN A 58 -2.88 7.64 -7.95
N ALA A 59 -2.88 7.51 -6.62
CA ALA A 59 -1.84 8.10 -5.79
C ALA A 59 -0.44 7.59 -6.13
N ILE A 60 -0.27 6.29 -6.44
CA ILE A 60 1.01 5.75 -6.92
C ILE A 60 1.44 6.46 -8.20
N LYS A 61 0.56 6.56 -9.20
CA LYS A 61 0.86 7.26 -10.45
C LYS A 61 1.26 8.71 -10.19
N ASP A 62 0.44 9.45 -9.45
CA ASP A 62 0.64 10.88 -9.22
C ASP A 62 1.95 11.16 -8.47
N GLN A 63 2.26 10.35 -7.46
CA GLN A 63 3.47 10.56 -6.65
C GLN A 63 4.73 10.00 -7.32
N PHE A 64 4.64 8.92 -8.11
CA PHE A 64 5.83 8.28 -8.68
C PHE A 64 6.23 8.86 -10.04
N THR A 65 5.26 9.27 -10.88
CA THR A 65 5.52 9.77 -12.25
C THR A 65 6.61 10.84 -12.30
N PRO A 66 6.63 11.87 -11.42
CA PRO A 66 7.68 12.89 -11.44
C PRO A 66 9.09 12.38 -11.11
N HIS A 67 9.21 11.16 -10.56
CA HIS A 67 10.46 10.62 -10.03
C HIS A 67 10.86 9.28 -10.67
N LEU A 68 10.11 8.75 -11.64
CA LEU A 68 10.31 7.39 -12.18
C LEU A 68 11.75 7.09 -12.60
N GLY A 69 12.46 8.06 -13.20
CA GLY A 69 13.86 7.90 -13.61
C GLY A 69 14.85 7.71 -12.47
N ASN A 70 14.48 8.08 -11.24
CA ASN A 70 15.33 8.07 -10.06
C ASN A 70 14.92 7.02 -9.01
N ILE A 71 13.77 6.34 -9.21
CA ILE A 71 13.31 5.31 -8.26
C ILE A 71 14.16 4.05 -8.42
N GLN A 72 15.04 3.81 -7.45
CA GLN A 72 15.91 2.63 -7.43
C GLN A 72 15.22 1.40 -6.83
N PHE A 73 14.34 1.61 -5.84
CA PHE A 73 13.68 0.54 -5.12
C PHE A 73 12.25 0.92 -4.73
N VAL A 74 11.36 -0.08 -4.70
CA VAL A 74 9.99 0.05 -4.20
C VAL A 74 9.79 -0.89 -3.02
N LEU A 75 9.20 -0.37 -1.94
CA LEU A 75 8.81 -1.14 -0.77
C LEU A 75 7.29 -1.10 -0.61
N LEU A 76 6.70 -2.29 -0.45
CA LEU A 76 5.29 -2.42 -0.10
C LEU A 76 5.13 -2.61 1.42
N GLY A 77 4.03 -2.12 1.97
CA GLY A 77 3.74 -2.24 3.40
C GLY A 77 2.24 -2.39 3.67
N GLY A 78 1.88 -3.20 4.66
CA GLY A 78 0.49 -3.55 4.97
C GLY A 78 0.16 -5.03 4.78
N GLU A 79 -1.14 -5.34 4.73
CA GLU A 79 -1.65 -6.72 4.75
C GLU A 79 -1.38 -7.45 3.42
N LYS A 80 -0.79 -8.65 3.48
CA LYS A 80 -0.36 -9.44 2.30
C LYS A 80 -1.47 -9.58 1.26
N PHE A 81 -2.66 -9.99 1.67
CA PHE A 81 -3.80 -10.20 0.76
C PHE A 81 -4.27 -8.90 0.11
N THR A 82 -4.33 -7.80 0.86
CA THR A 82 -4.72 -6.49 0.35
C THR A 82 -3.71 -5.95 -0.66
N LEU A 83 -2.42 -6.10 -0.37
CA LEU A 83 -1.33 -5.71 -1.27
C LEU A 83 -1.33 -6.54 -2.56
N ASN A 84 -1.54 -7.86 -2.46
CA ASN A 84 -1.65 -8.71 -3.64
C ASN A 84 -2.84 -8.31 -4.52
N GLY A 85 -3.96 -7.89 -3.91
CA GLY A 85 -5.11 -7.34 -4.62
C GLY A 85 -4.78 -6.03 -5.34
N LEU A 86 -4.03 -5.13 -4.69
CA LEU A 86 -3.57 -3.88 -5.28
C LEU A 86 -2.65 -4.13 -6.49
N VAL A 87 -1.63 -4.98 -6.36
CA VAL A 87 -0.69 -5.31 -7.45
C VAL A 87 -1.45 -5.80 -8.69
N LYS A 88 -2.42 -6.71 -8.51
CA LYS A 88 -3.26 -7.22 -9.61
C LYS A 88 -4.15 -6.16 -10.28
N LYS A 89 -4.45 -5.05 -9.59
CA LYS A 89 -5.39 -4.02 -10.05
C LYS A 89 -4.71 -2.70 -10.44
N CYS A 90 -3.41 -2.57 -10.21
CA CYS A 90 -2.68 -1.33 -10.45
C CYS A 90 -1.58 -1.52 -11.50
N PRO A 91 -1.84 -1.15 -12.77
CA PRO A 91 -0.85 -1.26 -13.84
C PRO A 91 0.46 -0.50 -13.58
N ALA A 92 0.40 0.59 -12.80
CA ALA A 92 1.58 1.38 -12.46
C ALA A 92 2.62 0.60 -11.64
N LEU A 93 2.22 -0.50 -10.99
CA LEU A 93 3.14 -1.36 -10.24
C LEU A 93 3.81 -2.42 -11.12
N VAL A 94 3.24 -2.76 -12.28
CA VAL A 94 3.77 -3.82 -13.17
C VAL A 94 5.17 -3.43 -13.67
N GLY A 95 5.37 -2.18 -14.08
CA GLY A 95 6.66 -1.69 -14.53
C GLY A 95 7.72 -1.56 -13.42
N LEU A 96 7.33 -1.72 -12.16
CA LEU A 96 8.20 -1.56 -10.99
C LEU A 96 8.50 -2.90 -10.31
N GLU A 97 8.06 -4.02 -10.86
CA GLU A 97 8.20 -5.35 -10.24
C GLU A 97 9.67 -5.72 -9.99
N ASN A 98 10.56 -5.45 -10.95
CA ASN A 98 11.98 -5.77 -10.86
C ASN A 98 12.72 -5.01 -9.75
N ILE A 99 12.22 -3.83 -9.37
CA ILE A 99 12.80 -3.00 -8.31
C ILE A 99 11.99 -3.07 -7.01
N THR A 100 10.91 -3.85 -6.99
CA THR A 100 10.10 -4.05 -5.79
C THR A 100 10.75 -5.08 -4.89
N LEU A 101 11.22 -4.62 -3.73
CA LEU A 101 11.86 -5.46 -2.75
C LEU A 101 10.86 -6.45 -2.13
N SER A 102 11.33 -7.67 -1.87
CA SER A 102 10.52 -8.75 -1.27
C SER A 102 10.13 -8.47 0.18
N ARG A 103 10.97 -7.74 0.92
CA ARG A 103 10.67 -7.35 2.30
C ARG A 103 9.48 -6.38 2.32
N ARG A 104 8.66 -6.48 3.36
CA ARG A 104 7.50 -5.62 3.55
C ARG A 104 7.69 -4.72 4.77
N LEU A 105 7.27 -3.48 4.65
CA LEU A 105 7.22 -2.54 5.76
C LEU A 105 6.15 -2.99 6.75
N ASN A 106 6.57 -3.28 7.98
CA ASN A 106 5.67 -3.65 9.08
C ASN A 106 5.14 -2.39 9.77
N VAL A 107 4.25 -1.69 9.08
CA VAL A 107 3.67 -0.44 9.56
C VAL A 107 2.20 -0.64 9.89
N ARG A 108 1.86 -0.42 11.17
CA ARG A 108 0.49 -0.64 11.67
C ARG A 108 -0.52 0.36 11.09
N ASN A 109 -0.11 1.62 10.91
CA ASN A 109 -1.01 2.68 10.49
C ASN A 109 -0.38 3.54 9.36
N PRO A 110 -0.83 3.41 8.10
CA PRO A 110 -0.36 4.26 7.01
C PRO A 110 -0.98 5.67 7.12
N LYS A 111 -0.40 6.51 7.98
CA LYS A 111 -0.71 7.95 8.14
C LYS A 111 0.55 8.78 7.89
N ARG A 112 0.38 10.11 7.80
CA ARG A 112 1.47 11.04 7.49
C ARG A 112 2.63 10.95 8.48
N ASP A 113 2.39 11.05 9.78
CA ASP A 113 3.47 11.00 10.80
C ASP A 113 4.26 9.70 10.73
N THR A 114 3.62 8.62 10.30
CA THR A 114 4.29 7.32 10.16
C THR A 114 5.27 7.32 8.99
N LEU A 115 5.02 8.09 7.93
CA LEU A 115 5.98 8.23 6.82
C LEU A 115 7.30 8.80 7.31
N GLU A 116 7.27 9.81 8.17
CA GLU A 116 8.47 10.42 8.72
C GLU A 116 9.31 9.40 9.52
N SER A 117 8.66 8.59 10.36
CA SER A 117 9.35 7.52 11.10
C SER A 117 9.84 6.36 10.22
N VAL A 118 9.23 6.15 9.06
CA VAL A 118 9.54 5.00 8.17
C VAL A 118 10.86 5.19 7.44
N ALA A 119 11.30 6.43 7.20
CA ALA A 119 12.53 6.74 6.47
C ALA A 119 13.73 5.95 7.01
N VAL A 120 13.91 5.94 8.34
CA VAL A 120 14.98 5.23 9.03
C VAL A 120 14.92 3.73 8.73
N SER A 121 13.72 3.14 8.79
CA SER A 121 13.56 1.71 8.56
C SER A 121 13.74 1.31 7.10
N LEU A 122 13.69 2.23 6.11
CA LEU A 122 13.83 1.88 4.68
C LEU A 122 15.17 1.20 4.38
N LYS A 123 16.24 1.59 5.07
CA LYS A 123 17.60 1.08 4.90
C LYS A 123 17.92 -0.18 5.70
N GLU A 124 16.98 -0.67 6.52
CA GLU A 124 17.19 -1.86 7.33
C GLU A 124 17.24 -3.14 6.47
N SER A 125 18.36 -3.86 6.56
CA SER A 125 18.54 -5.20 6.01
C SER A 125 18.29 -6.25 7.08
N ARG A 126 17.58 -7.33 6.73
CA ARG A 126 17.45 -8.51 7.59
C ARG A 126 18.52 -9.51 7.24
N LEU A 127 19.36 -9.86 8.21
CA LEU A 127 20.31 -10.95 8.10
C LEU A 127 19.65 -12.23 8.62
N TYR A 128 19.72 -13.31 7.84
CA TYR A 128 19.28 -14.63 8.28
C TYR A 128 20.53 -15.47 8.54
N PRO A 129 20.70 -16.07 9.73
CA PRO A 129 21.78 -17.00 9.96
C PRO A 129 21.61 -18.21 9.05
N ILE A 130 22.67 -18.59 8.35
CA ILE A 130 22.73 -19.84 7.60
C ILE A 130 23.09 -20.91 8.63
N ILE A 131 22.17 -21.84 8.89
CA ILE A 131 22.37 -23.04 9.74
C ILE A 131 22.63 -24.22 8.81
#